data_AF-A0A0J8S5J0-F1
#
_entry.id   AF-A0A0J8S5J0-F1
#
_cell.length_a   1.000
_cell.length_b   1.000
_cell.length_c   1.000
_cell.angle_alpha   90.00
_cell.angle_beta   90.00
_cell.angle_gamma   90.00
#
_symmetry.space_group_name_H-M   'P 1'
#
loop_
_entity.id
_entity.type
_entity.pdbx_description
1 polymer ?
#
loop_
_entity_poly.entity_id
_entity_poly.type
_entity_poly.pdbx_seq_one_letter_code
_entity_poly.pdbx_strand_id
1 'polypeptide(L)'
;MEVETSRPSAPSQRRSAHLTAEARESALRLADAQKQYGRGKKVNIKSIKDKKLRSQLRTLENKYKDASLKAKDAEVLLEHESGFLEPEGELERTYKDMRMAIWDIRMFKEVHNYSVHQPGATVSISDRGLTAVGWGTKVSVWKGLFDAAAASERKVQNPYMAWGGDGQRIENVRWCPYEDILGVAHDKGFSSLIVPGAGEPNFDASEANPYESVKQRQEAEVKSLLTKLQPEMISLNPDFVGTLDLVSDKIKREERDLDKKNEDPIERLKNRGRGRNSALRRYLRKRGSKNVIDEKRVKAETLRREQKSRVQGKIRQEREELGPALARFVKK
;
A
#
# COMPACT_ATOMS: atom_id res chain seq x y z
N MET A 1 53.53 -43.37 -51.32
CA MET A 1 54.34 -42.43 -50.50
C MET A 1 54.08 -41.06 -51.10
N GLU A 2 53.41 -40.10 -50.46
CA GLU A 2 53.00 -39.91 -49.08
C GLU A 2 51.68 -39.13 -49.04
N VAL A 3 51.00 -39.25 -47.91
CA VAL A 3 49.66 -38.75 -47.60
C VAL A 3 49.77 -37.29 -47.15
N GLU A 4 49.14 -36.35 -47.87
CA GLU A 4 48.85 -35.02 -47.32
C GLU A 4 47.39 -34.95 -46.85
N THR A 5 47.22 -35.08 -45.54
CA THR A 5 45.95 -34.89 -44.84
C THR A 5 45.59 -33.40 -44.75
N SER A 6 44.56 -32.96 -45.47
CA SER A 6 43.96 -31.63 -45.28
C SER A 6 43.18 -31.58 -43.95
N ARG A 7 43.60 -30.68 -43.05
CA ARG A 7 42.97 -30.48 -41.72
C ARG A 7 41.54 -29.92 -41.83
N PRO A 8 40.59 -30.34 -40.97
CA PRO A 8 39.26 -29.73 -40.92
C PRO A 8 39.31 -28.35 -40.21
N SER A 9 38.61 -27.38 -40.78
CA SER A 9 38.46 -26.01 -40.26
C SER A 9 37.71 -25.99 -38.91
N ALA A 10 38.21 -25.24 -37.94
CA ALA A 10 37.60 -25.07 -36.62
C ALA A 10 36.21 -24.39 -36.68
N PRO A 11 35.27 -24.73 -35.79
CA PRO A 11 33.94 -24.12 -35.77
C PRO A 11 34.01 -22.66 -35.31
N SER A 12 33.38 -21.78 -36.09
CA SER A 12 33.16 -20.37 -35.77
C SER A 12 32.44 -20.24 -34.42
N GLN A 13 33.15 -19.73 -33.40
CA GLN A 13 32.53 -19.30 -32.15
C GLN A 13 31.63 -18.09 -32.44
N ARG A 14 30.31 -18.33 -32.45
CA ARG A 14 29.32 -17.25 -32.47
C ARG A 14 29.52 -16.43 -31.19
N ARG A 15 30.02 -15.20 -31.33
CA ARG A 15 30.16 -14.21 -30.25
C ARG A 15 28.83 -14.10 -29.49
N SER A 16 28.79 -14.59 -28.26
CA SER A 16 27.68 -14.38 -27.34
C SER A 16 27.61 -12.89 -27.01
N ALA A 17 26.55 -12.21 -27.43
CA ALA A 17 26.30 -10.83 -27.04
C ALA A 17 26.30 -10.71 -25.51
N HIS A 18 27.09 -9.79 -24.95
CA HIS A 18 27.05 -9.49 -23.53
C HIS A 18 25.66 -8.98 -23.16
N LEU A 19 24.86 -9.83 -22.51
CA LEU A 19 23.59 -9.42 -21.91
C LEU A 19 23.87 -8.37 -20.83
N THR A 20 23.12 -7.26 -20.87
CA THR A 20 23.14 -6.21 -19.85
C THR A 20 22.79 -6.80 -18.48
N ALA A 21 23.25 -6.18 -17.39
CA ALA A 21 23.00 -6.69 -16.03
C ALA A 21 21.50 -6.85 -15.73
N GLU A 22 20.70 -5.86 -16.12
CA GLU A 22 19.23 -5.86 -15.98
C GLU A 22 18.55 -7.03 -16.71
N ALA A 23 19.07 -7.42 -17.88
CA ALA A 23 18.56 -8.55 -18.65
C ALA A 23 18.87 -9.89 -17.96
N ARG A 24 19.97 -9.97 -17.19
CA ARG A 24 20.30 -11.17 -16.42
C ARG A 24 19.43 -11.29 -15.17
N GLU A 25 19.22 -10.18 -14.46
CA GLU A 25 18.35 -10.15 -13.28
C GLU A 25 16.90 -10.49 -13.63
N SER A 26 16.36 -9.92 -14.71
CA SER A 26 15.02 -10.26 -15.17
C SER A 26 14.90 -11.72 -15.65
N ALA A 27 15.95 -12.28 -16.26
CA ALA A 27 15.98 -13.70 -16.64
C ALA A 27 16.03 -14.63 -15.42
N LEU A 28 16.78 -14.26 -14.37
CA LEU A 28 16.82 -14.98 -13.10
C LEU A 28 15.45 -14.96 -12.41
N ARG A 29 14.84 -13.77 -12.24
CA ARG A 29 13.47 -13.64 -11.66
C ARG A 29 12.45 -14.50 -12.39
N LEU A 30 12.49 -14.49 -13.72
CA LEU A 30 11.61 -15.27 -14.56
C LEU A 30 11.86 -16.78 -14.41
N ALA A 31 13.11 -17.21 -14.26
CA ALA A 31 13.46 -18.60 -14.02
C ALA A 31 12.99 -19.07 -12.64
N ASP A 32 13.17 -18.25 -11.60
CA ASP A 32 12.70 -18.55 -10.24
C ASP A 32 11.18 -18.65 -10.19
N ALA A 33 10.48 -17.69 -10.80
CA ALA A 33 9.03 -17.71 -10.96
C ALA A 33 8.54 -18.97 -11.71
N GLN A 34 9.23 -19.37 -12.79
CA GLN A 34 8.89 -20.60 -13.52
C GLN A 34 9.21 -21.88 -12.76
N LYS A 35 10.23 -21.90 -11.90
CA LYS A 35 10.58 -23.07 -11.09
C LYS A 35 9.51 -23.35 -10.04
N GLN A 36 8.97 -22.29 -9.43
CA GLN A 36 8.03 -22.41 -8.32
C GLN A 36 6.57 -22.47 -8.78
N TYR A 37 6.20 -21.68 -9.79
CA TYR A 37 4.81 -21.51 -10.25
C TYR A 37 4.58 -21.93 -11.71
N GLY A 38 5.62 -22.38 -12.41
CA GLY A 38 5.52 -22.77 -13.81
C GLY A 38 4.94 -24.17 -14.02
N ARG A 39 4.16 -24.32 -15.10
CA ARG A 39 3.52 -25.58 -15.52
C ARG A 39 4.45 -26.60 -16.21
N GLY A 40 5.77 -26.42 -16.15
CA GLY A 40 6.76 -27.28 -16.84
C GLY A 40 7.27 -26.76 -18.19
N LYS A 41 7.70 -27.67 -19.08
CA LYS A 41 8.39 -27.35 -20.34
C LYS A 41 7.46 -26.62 -21.33
N LYS A 42 8.01 -25.59 -22.00
CA LYS A 42 7.29 -24.81 -23.02
C LYS A 42 7.07 -25.61 -24.30
N VAL A 43 5.96 -25.34 -24.98
CA VAL A 43 5.70 -25.90 -26.31
C VAL A 43 6.71 -25.34 -27.31
N ASN A 44 7.29 -26.20 -28.16
CA ASN A 44 8.21 -25.74 -29.21
C ASN A 44 7.43 -25.14 -30.38
N ILE A 45 7.24 -23.82 -30.36
CA ILE A 45 6.44 -23.09 -31.35
C ILE A 45 7.21 -22.84 -32.67
N LYS A 46 8.48 -23.31 -32.78
CA LYS A 46 9.28 -23.11 -34.00
C LYS A 46 8.97 -24.13 -35.09
N SER A 47 8.55 -25.34 -34.73
CA SER A 47 8.26 -26.43 -35.68
C SER A 47 6.86 -26.36 -36.31
N ILE A 48 5.98 -25.47 -35.82
CA ILE A 48 4.58 -25.38 -36.25
C ILE A 48 4.47 -24.55 -37.53
N LYS A 49 3.94 -25.16 -38.60
CA LYS A 49 3.74 -24.54 -39.92
C LYS A 49 2.55 -23.57 -39.94
N ASP A 50 1.46 -23.88 -39.24
CA ASP A 50 0.25 -23.06 -39.23
C ASP A 50 0.43 -21.74 -38.49
N LYS A 51 0.30 -20.63 -39.22
CA LYS A 51 0.52 -19.27 -38.69
C LYS A 51 -0.46 -18.91 -37.56
N LYS A 52 -1.73 -19.28 -37.69
CA LYS A 52 -2.78 -18.99 -36.69
C LYS A 52 -2.52 -19.74 -35.37
N LEU A 53 -2.30 -21.06 -35.47
CA LEU A 53 -1.98 -21.91 -34.32
C LEU A 53 -0.70 -21.46 -33.62
N ARG A 54 0.34 -21.12 -34.41
CA ARG A 54 1.60 -20.58 -33.90
C ARG A 54 1.40 -19.29 -33.11
N SER A 55 0.56 -18.39 -33.60
CA SER A 55 0.28 -17.13 -32.92
C SER A 55 -0.51 -17.34 -31.63
N GLN A 56 -1.52 -18.21 -31.66
CA GLN A 56 -2.31 -18.55 -30.48
C GLN A 56 -1.43 -19.16 -29.38
N LEU A 57 -0.60 -20.16 -29.72
CA LEU A 57 0.32 -20.78 -28.76
C LEU A 57 1.34 -19.78 -28.21
N ARG A 58 1.83 -18.82 -29.00
CA ARG A 58 2.69 -17.73 -28.47
C ARG A 58 1.97 -16.87 -27.45
N THR A 59 0.74 -16.42 -27.75
CA THR A 59 -0.03 -15.60 -26.80
C THR A 59 -0.33 -16.35 -25.52
N LEU A 60 -0.58 -17.65 -25.63
CA LEU A 60 -0.89 -18.55 -24.54
C LEU A 60 0.36 -18.76 -23.65
N GLU A 61 1.52 -19.02 -24.24
CA GLU A 61 2.81 -19.11 -23.51
C GLU A 61 3.20 -17.78 -22.83
N ASN A 62 2.94 -16.64 -23.46
CA ASN A 62 3.19 -15.34 -22.85
C ASN A 62 2.27 -15.11 -21.64
N LYS A 63 0.98 -15.44 -21.75
CA LYS A 63 0.04 -15.36 -20.61
C LYS A 63 0.50 -16.20 -19.43
N TYR A 64 1.00 -17.41 -19.66
CA TYR A 64 1.52 -18.24 -18.57
C TYR A 64 2.79 -17.69 -17.95
N LYS A 65 3.69 -17.14 -18.77
CA LYS A 65 4.89 -16.46 -18.28
C LYS A 65 4.51 -15.29 -17.37
N ASP A 66 3.58 -14.45 -17.80
CA ASP A 66 3.13 -13.29 -17.03
C ASP A 66 2.40 -13.71 -15.76
N ALA A 67 1.58 -14.77 -15.82
CA ALA A 67 0.92 -15.34 -14.64
C ALA A 67 1.93 -15.87 -13.61
N SER A 68 2.99 -16.56 -14.05
CA SER A 68 4.04 -17.06 -13.14
C SER A 68 4.81 -15.93 -12.47
N LEU A 69 5.10 -14.86 -13.20
CA LEU A 69 5.76 -13.66 -12.64
C LEU A 69 4.85 -12.98 -11.62
N LYS A 70 3.58 -12.73 -11.97
CA LYS A 70 2.60 -12.12 -11.07
C LYS A 70 2.38 -12.93 -9.79
N ALA A 71 2.34 -14.26 -9.89
CA ALA A 71 2.23 -15.13 -8.72
C ALA A 71 3.46 -15.01 -7.81
N LYS A 72 4.65 -14.93 -8.39
CA LYS A 72 5.91 -14.73 -7.63
C LYS A 72 5.98 -13.35 -7.00
N ASP A 73 5.56 -12.31 -7.72
CA ASP A 73 5.50 -10.94 -7.19
C ASP A 73 4.46 -10.82 -6.06
N ALA A 74 3.34 -11.56 -6.16
CA ALA A 74 2.32 -11.63 -5.12
C ALA A 74 2.78 -12.36 -3.84
N GLU A 75 3.83 -13.20 -3.88
CA GLU A 75 4.42 -13.74 -2.65
C GLU A 75 4.97 -12.65 -1.73
N VAL A 76 5.44 -11.53 -2.29
CA VAL A 76 5.88 -10.38 -1.49
C VAL A 76 4.73 -9.82 -0.64
N LEU A 77 3.48 -10.06 -1.05
CA LEU A 77 2.27 -9.66 -0.31
C LEU A 77 1.74 -10.77 0.61
N LEU A 78 2.23 -12.01 0.48
CA LEU A 78 1.92 -13.13 1.38
C LEU A 78 2.84 -13.06 2.60
N GLU A 79 2.59 -12.06 3.44
CA GLU A 79 3.17 -11.95 4.77
C GLU A 79 2.55 -13.02 5.69
N HIS A 80 3.06 -14.26 5.59
CA HIS A 80 2.75 -15.32 6.56
C HIS A 80 3.50 -15.14 7.88
N GLU A 81 4.41 -14.17 7.96
CA GLU A 81 4.99 -13.73 9.21
C GLU A 81 4.20 -12.52 9.71
N SER A 82 3.62 -12.65 10.90
CA SER A 82 2.97 -11.54 11.60
C SER A 82 3.90 -10.32 11.58
N GLY A 83 3.46 -9.22 10.99
CA GLY A 83 4.25 -7.99 10.90
C GLY A 83 4.88 -7.65 12.24
N PHE A 84 6.21 -7.54 12.27
CA PHE A 84 6.95 -7.09 13.43
C PHE A 84 7.18 -5.58 13.31
N LEU A 85 6.92 -4.85 14.40
CA LEU A 85 7.31 -3.45 14.52
C LEU A 85 8.82 -3.39 14.75
N GLU A 86 9.57 -2.97 13.73
CA GLU A 86 10.97 -2.61 13.88
C GLU A 86 11.07 -1.26 14.60
N PRO A 87 11.77 -1.19 15.75
CA PRO A 87 12.10 0.09 16.38
C PRO A 87 13.06 0.88 15.48
N GLU A 88 12.76 2.16 15.21
CA GLU A 88 13.62 3.00 14.37
C GLU A 88 14.93 3.42 15.06
N GLY A 89 15.10 3.13 16.37
CA GLY A 89 16.28 3.49 17.16
C GLY A 89 16.83 2.42 18.11
N GLU A 90 18.15 2.46 18.39
CA GLU A 90 18.90 1.51 19.25
C GLU A 90 18.38 1.35 20.70
N LEU A 91 17.56 2.28 21.20
CA LEU A 91 17.03 2.30 22.58
C LEU A 91 15.53 1.93 22.67
N GLU A 92 14.85 1.71 21.56
CA GLU A 92 13.44 1.33 21.54
C GLU A 92 13.34 -0.20 21.61
N ARG A 93 13.32 -0.74 22.83
CA ARG A 93 13.08 -2.16 23.06
C ARG A 93 11.57 -2.42 23.09
N THR A 94 10.97 -2.67 21.93
CA THR A 94 9.52 -2.97 21.76
C THR A 94 9.04 -4.21 22.53
N TYR A 95 9.94 -5.10 22.96
CA TYR A 95 9.58 -6.38 23.60
C TYR A 95 8.97 -6.28 25.02
N LYS A 96 8.74 -5.07 25.56
CA LYS A 96 8.32 -4.88 26.97
C LYS A 96 7.14 -3.95 27.20
N ASP A 97 6.48 -3.46 26.15
CA ASP A 97 5.27 -2.67 26.34
C ASP A 97 4.09 -3.60 26.66
N MET A 98 3.82 -3.74 27.96
CA MET A 98 2.66 -4.49 28.46
C MET A 98 1.40 -3.63 28.33
N ARG A 99 1.09 -3.21 27.10
CA ARG A 99 -0.02 -2.34 26.78
C ARG A 99 -0.86 -2.93 25.67
N MET A 100 -2.17 -2.89 25.84
CA MET A 100 -3.17 -3.18 24.82
C MET A 100 -3.77 -1.84 24.37
N ALA A 101 -3.57 -1.51 23.10
CA ALA A 101 -4.11 -0.29 22.50
C ALA A 101 -5.26 -0.62 21.54
N ILE A 102 -6.28 0.23 21.56
CA ILE A 102 -7.41 0.19 20.62
C ILE A 102 -7.20 1.31 19.60
N TRP A 103 -7.29 0.96 18.32
CA TRP A 103 -7.09 1.86 17.19
C TRP A 103 -8.35 1.99 16.36
N ASP A 104 -8.69 3.22 15.94
CA ASP A 104 -9.65 3.43 14.87
C ASP A 104 -8.91 3.30 13.54
N ILE A 105 -9.19 2.23 12.78
CA ILE A 105 -8.58 1.96 11.47
C ILE A 105 -9.04 2.93 10.37
N ARG A 106 -10.17 3.62 10.55
CA ARG A 106 -10.68 4.59 9.55
C ARG A 106 -9.97 5.93 9.68
N MET A 107 -9.66 6.32 10.91
CA MET A 107 -8.99 7.60 11.22
C MET A 107 -7.50 7.44 11.56
N PHE A 108 -7.01 6.21 11.74
CA PHE A 108 -5.67 5.86 12.21
C PHE A 108 -5.25 6.57 13.50
N LYS A 109 -6.14 6.53 14.51
CA LYS A 109 -5.90 7.17 15.82
C LYS A 109 -6.04 6.17 16.95
N GLU A 110 -5.16 6.26 17.93
CA GLU A 110 -5.28 5.54 19.19
C GLU A 110 -6.45 6.11 19.99
N VAL A 111 -7.39 5.26 20.39
CA VAL A 111 -8.56 5.67 21.17
C VAL A 111 -8.34 5.38 22.65
N HIS A 112 -7.98 4.15 22.98
CA HIS A 112 -7.79 3.72 24.36
C HIS A 112 -6.53 2.87 24.51
N ASN A 113 -5.95 2.96 25.70
CA ASN A 113 -4.77 2.23 26.10
C ASN A 113 -5.04 1.58 27.47
N TYR A 114 -4.75 0.29 27.55
CA TYR A 114 -4.90 -0.57 28.72
C TYR A 114 -3.56 -1.18 29.09
N SER A 115 -3.21 -1.20 30.38
CA SER A 115 -2.04 -1.93 30.84
C SER A 115 -2.40 -3.40 31.03
N VAL A 116 -1.57 -4.29 30.50
CA VAL A 116 -1.62 -5.73 30.75
C VAL A 116 -0.48 -6.07 31.74
N HIS A 117 -0.63 -7.12 32.52
CA HIS A 117 0.39 -7.52 33.52
C HIS A 117 1.52 -8.35 32.92
N GLN A 118 1.28 -8.95 31.76
CA GLN A 118 2.23 -9.70 30.96
C GLN A 118 1.97 -9.35 29.49
N PRO A 119 2.97 -9.47 28.60
CA PRO A 119 2.73 -9.27 27.18
C PRO A 119 1.63 -10.23 26.70
N GLY A 120 0.64 -9.68 25.99
CA GLY A 120 -0.41 -10.47 25.36
C GLY A 120 0.20 -11.37 24.30
N ALA A 121 -0.07 -12.68 24.40
CA ALA A 121 0.34 -13.64 23.38
C ALA A 121 -0.57 -13.53 22.15
N THR A 122 -1.88 -13.40 22.36
CA THR A 122 -2.88 -13.33 21.27
C THR A 122 -4.08 -12.48 21.62
N VAL A 123 -4.73 -11.96 20.58
CA VAL A 123 -5.97 -11.19 20.67
C VAL A 123 -6.92 -11.62 19.55
N SER A 124 -8.21 -11.71 19.86
CA SER A 124 -9.25 -12.04 18.88
C SER A 124 -10.55 -11.31 19.21
N ILE A 125 -11.19 -10.76 18.17
CA ILE A 125 -12.46 -10.02 18.26
C ILE A 125 -13.56 -10.93 17.72
N SER A 126 -14.68 -11.00 18.44
CA SER A 126 -15.89 -11.74 18.04
C SER A 126 -16.77 -10.89 17.13
N ASP A 127 -17.75 -11.53 16.50
CA ASP A 127 -18.71 -10.90 15.59
C ASP A 127 -19.44 -9.71 16.26
N ARG A 128 -19.82 -9.86 17.54
CA ARG A 128 -20.47 -8.80 18.33
C ARG A 128 -19.53 -7.84 19.06
N GLY A 129 -18.23 -7.88 18.76
CA GLY A 129 -17.25 -6.94 19.32
C GLY A 129 -16.80 -7.25 20.75
N LEU A 130 -17.05 -8.46 21.29
CA LEU A 130 -16.29 -8.95 22.45
C LEU A 130 -14.85 -9.23 22.03
N THR A 131 -13.89 -8.84 22.85
CA THR A 131 -12.47 -9.04 22.55
C THR A 131 -11.86 -9.97 23.59
N ALA A 132 -11.32 -11.10 23.16
CA ALA A 132 -10.54 -11.98 24.01
C ALA A 132 -9.06 -11.66 23.88
N VAL A 133 -8.37 -11.58 25.02
CA VAL A 133 -6.94 -11.30 25.12
C VAL A 133 -6.32 -12.44 25.93
N GLY A 134 -5.46 -13.22 25.30
CA GLY A 134 -4.66 -14.24 25.95
C GLY A 134 -3.32 -13.65 26.37
N TRP A 135 -3.00 -13.69 27.67
CA TRP A 135 -1.72 -13.23 28.20
C TRP A 135 -1.21 -14.22 29.26
N GLY A 136 0.01 -14.72 29.05
CA GLY A 136 0.60 -15.75 29.90
C GLY A 136 -0.24 -17.02 29.96
N THR A 137 -0.88 -17.25 31.10
CA THR A 137 -1.72 -18.42 31.40
C THR A 137 -3.20 -18.05 31.63
N LYS A 138 -3.58 -16.80 31.36
CA LYS A 138 -4.95 -16.29 31.55
C LYS A 138 -5.51 -15.71 30.24
N VAL A 139 -6.80 -15.89 30.04
CA VAL A 139 -7.59 -15.20 29.02
C VAL A 139 -8.50 -14.20 29.73
N SER A 140 -8.49 -12.94 29.28
CA SER A 140 -9.48 -11.94 29.67
C SER A 140 -10.35 -11.58 28.46
N VAL A 141 -11.66 -11.65 28.65
CA VAL A 141 -12.66 -11.23 27.66
C VAL A 141 -13.18 -9.87 28.08
N TRP A 142 -13.21 -8.92 27.15
CA TRP A 142 -13.72 -7.57 27.36
C TRP A 142 -14.96 -7.33 26.50
N LYS A 143 -15.89 -6.54 27.02
CA LYS A 143 -17.13 -6.15 26.37
C LYS A 143 -17.22 -4.64 26.27
N GLY A 144 -17.72 -4.14 25.13
CA GLY A 144 -17.98 -2.71 24.93
C GLY A 144 -16.71 -1.86 24.75
N LEU A 145 -15.58 -2.47 24.38
CA LEU A 145 -14.33 -1.74 24.13
C LEU A 145 -14.47 -0.73 22.98
N PHE A 146 -15.15 -1.14 21.91
CA PHE A 146 -15.36 -0.31 20.72
C PHE A 146 -16.52 0.68 20.88
N ASP A 147 -17.56 0.32 21.64
CA ASP A 147 -18.68 1.22 21.92
C ASP A 147 -18.24 2.41 22.79
N ALA A 148 -17.48 2.12 23.85
CA ALA A 148 -16.89 3.16 24.71
C ALA A 148 -15.93 4.06 23.91
N ALA A 149 -15.17 3.47 22.98
CA ALA A 149 -14.29 4.19 22.07
C ALA A 149 -15.08 5.11 21.11
N ALA A 150 -16.17 4.63 20.53
CA ALA A 150 -17.01 5.41 19.62
C ALA A 150 -17.75 6.56 20.34
N ALA A 151 -18.29 6.30 21.53
CA ALA A 151 -18.99 7.30 22.34
C ALA A 151 -18.05 8.29 23.05
N SER A 152 -16.72 8.13 22.92
CA SER A 152 -15.71 8.88 23.69
C SER A 152 -16.00 8.85 25.20
N GLU A 153 -16.54 7.73 25.66
CA GLU A 153 -16.90 7.50 27.06
C GLU A 153 -15.68 7.12 27.89
N ARG A 154 -15.89 6.91 29.19
CA ARG A 154 -14.83 6.44 30.08
C ARG A 154 -14.38 5.04 29.68
N LYS A 155 -13.07 4.79 29.80
CA LYS A 155 -12.46 3.47 29.56
C LYS A 155 -13.13 2.38 30.40
N VAL A 156 -13.34 1.22 29.80
CA VAL A 156 -13.89 0.03 30.48
C VAL A 156 -12.89 -0.44 31.53
N GLN A 157 -13.27 -0.45 32.80
CA GLN A 157 -12.31 -0.73 33.88
C GLN A 157 -12.04 -2.23 34.06
N ASN A 158 -13.09 -3.04 33.98
CA ASN A 158 -13.04 -4.47 34.31
C ASN A 158 -13.36 -5.32 33.09
N PRO A 159 -12.68 -6.47 32.92
CA PRO A 159 -13.05 -7.43 31.89
C PRO A 159 -14.44 -8.00 32.17
N TYR A 160 -15.13 -8.43 31.10
CA TYR A 160 -16.42 -9.11 31.17
C TYR A 160 -16.30 -10.49 31.83
N MET A 161 -15.33 -11.28 31.40
CA MET A 161 -15.04 -12.61 31.93
C MET A 161 -13.53 -12.85 31.94
N ALA A 162 -13.07 -13.72 32.82
CA ALA A 162 -11.69 -14.17 32.85
C ALA A 162 -11.65 -15.69 33.04
N TRP A 163 -10.69 -16.34 32.38
CA TRP A 163 -10.48 -17.78 32.45
C TRP A 163 -8.98 -18.11 32.54
N GLY A 164 -8.65 -19.25 33.14
CA GLY A 164 -7.30 -19.76 33.27
C GLY A 164 -6.62 -19.38 34.60
N GLY A 165 -5.30 -19.50 34.63
CA GLY A 165 -4.49 -19.44 35.85
C GLY A 165 -3.95 -20.79 36.32
N ASP A 166 -4.29 -21.88 35.63
CA ASP A 166 -3.92 -23.26 35.99
C ASP A 166 -2.51 -23.66 35.50
N GLY A 167 -1.64 -22.68 35.26
CA GLY A 167 -0.28 -22.89 34.75
C GLY A 167 -0.20 -23.36 33.29
N GLN A 168 -1.31 -23.32 32.55
CA GLN A 168 -1.37 -23.67 31.14
C GLN A 168 -1.09 -22.41 30.32
N ARG A 169 0.04 -22.34 29.62
CA ARG A 169 0.34 -21.16 28.81
C ARG A 169 -0.56 -21.16 27.59
N ILE A 170 -1.09 -19.99 27.27
CA ILE A 170 -1.99 -19.81 26.13
C ILE A 170 -1.16 -19.45 24.92
N GLU A 171 -1.38 -20.17 23.83
CA GLU A 171 -0.75 -19.90 22.55
C GLU A 171 -1.66 -19.07 21.66
N ASN A 172 -2.93 -19.47 21.52
CA ASN A 172 -3.85 -18.83 20.58
C ASN A 172 -5.29 -18.83 21.09
N VAL A 173 -6.04 -17.82 20.69
CA VAL A 173 -7.44 -17.62 21.06
C VAL A 173 -8.23 -17.25 19.81
N ARG A 174 -9.31 -17.96 19.53
CA ARG A 174 -10.18 -17.74 18.36
C ARG A 174 -11.64 -17.95 18.72
N TRP A 175 -12.51 -17.07 18.23
CA TRP A 175 -13.95 -17.21 18.35
C TRP A 175 -14.48 -18.23 17.34
N CYS A 176 -15.48 -19.00 17.75
CA CYS A 176 -16.31 -19.78 16.83
C CYS A 176 -17.28 -18.80 16.13
N PRO A 177 -17.31 -18.71 14.79
CA PRO A 177 -18.28 -17.87 14.09
C PRO A 177 -19.72 -18.30 14.40
N TYR A 178 -20.63 -17.34 14.55
CA TYR A 178 -22.08 -17.57 14.80
C TYR A 178 -22.46 -18.31 16.10
N GLU A 179 -21.48 -18.69 16.93
CA GLU A 179 -21.71 -19.40 18.19
C GLU A 179 -21.05 -18.67 19.36
N ASP A 180 -21.62 -18.85 20.56
CA ASP A 180 -21.10 -18.26 21.80
C ASP A 180 -19.94 -19.07 22.40
N ILE A 181 -18.96 -19.44 21.55
CA ILE A 181 -17.83 -20.30 21.93
C ILE A 181 -16.50 -19.61 21.62
N LEU A 182 -15.62 -19.61 22.60
CA LEU A 182 -14.23 -19.19 22.51
C LEU A 182 -13.32 -20.42 22.54
N GLY A 183 -12.61 -20.68 21.44
CA GLY A 183 -11.56 -21.67 21.38
C GLY A 183 -10.25 -21.11 21.94
N VAL A 184 -9.69 -21.79 22.93
CA VAL A 184 -8.40 -21.45 23.55
C VAL A 184 -7.42 -22.61 23.37
N ALA A 185 -6.37 -22.36 22.59
CA ALA A 185 -5.24 -23.26 22.44
C ALA A 185 -4.19 -22.96 23.53
N HIS A 186 -3.80 -23.99 24.27
CA HIS A 186 -2.86 -23.92 25.38
C HIS A 186 -1.89 -25.11 25.31
N ASP A 187 -0.80 -25.10 26.09
CA ASP A 187 0.27 -26.13 25.99
C ASP A 187 -0.23 -27.58 26.12
N LYS A 188 -1.30 -27.80 26.89
CA LYS A 188 -1.90 -29.12 27.12
C LYS A 188 -2.92 -29.55 26.05
N GLY A 189 -3.27 -28.67 25.11
CA GLY A 189 -4.22 -28.94 24.05
C GLY A 189 -5.20 -27.79 23.81
N PHE A 190 -6.49 -28.10 23.78
CA PHE A 190 -7.54 -27.18 23.38
C PHE A 190 -8.67 -27.16 24.40
N SER A 191 -9.19 -25.97 24.69
CA SER A 191 -10.37 -25.76 25.54
C SER A 191 -11.37 -24.88 24.81
N SER A 192 -12.62 -25.34 24.71
CA SER A 192 -13.75 -24.55 24.24
C SER A 192 -14.48 -23.94 25.43
N LEU A 193 -14.48 -22.62 25.54
CA LEU A 193 -15.16 -21.87 26.59
C LEU A 193 -16.46 -21.30 26.07
N ILE A 194 -17.53 -21.43 26.83
CA ILE A 194 -18.80 -20.78 26.49
C ILE A 194 -18.75 -19.35 27.02
N VAL A 195 -18.92 -18.38 26.12
CA VAL A 195 -18.95 -16.96 26.45
C VAL A 195 -20.23 -16.36 25.87
N PRO A 196 -21.24 -16.10 26.70
CA PRO A 196 -22.53 -15.61 26.23
C PRO A 196 -22.43 -14.26 25.52
N GLY A 197 -23.11 -14.15 24.38
CA GLY A 197 -23.21 -12.92 23.59
C GLY A 197 -21.99 -12.60 22.73
N ALA A 198 -21.20 -13.60 22.35
CA ALA A 198 -20.05 -13.45 21.47
C ALA A 198 -20.44 -13.60 19.98
N GLY A 199 -21.26 -14.61 19.66
CA GLY A 199 -21.65 -14.94 18.31
C GLY A 199 -22.81 -14.08 17.80
N GLU A 200 -22.86 -13.90 16.48
CA GLU A 200 -24.04 -13.38 15.79
C GLU A 200 -25.12 -14.46 15.64
N PRO A 201 -26.31 -14.31 16.26
CA PRO A 201 -27.37 -15.33 16.19
C PRO A 201 -28.04 -15.39 14.82
N ASN A 202 -28.03 -14.28 14.08
CA ASN A 202 -28.70 -14.15 12.80
C ASN A 202 -27.63 -14.24 11.71
N PHE A 203 -27.41 -15.43 11.18
CA PHE A 203 -26.47 -15.64 10.07
C PHE A 203 -27.15 -15.39 8.72
N ASP A 204 -26.39 -14.87 7.74
CA ASP A 204 -26.83 -14.81 6.35
C ASP A 204 -26.48 -16.12 5.65
N ALA A 205 -27.50 -16.94 5.40
CA ALA A 205 -27.36 -18.23 4.75
C ALA A 205 -26.79 -18.16 3.32
N SER A 206 -26.83 -16.99 2.67
CA SER A 206 -26.30 -16.81 1.31
C SER A 206 -24.80 -16.53 1.28
N GLU A 207 -24.25 -15.95 2.35
CA GLU A 207 -22.82 -15.66 2.47
C GLU A 207 -22.07 -16.80 3.16
N ALA A 208 -22.52 -17.19 4.35
CA ALA A 208 -21.88 -18.24 5.14
C ALA A 208 -22.93 -18.98 5.98
N ASN A 209 -23.17 -20.24 5.63
CA ASN A 209 -24.14 -21.10 6.29
C ASN A 209 -23.42 -22.16 7.15
N PRO A 210 -23.56 -22.13 8.49
CA PRO A 210 -23.03 -23.16 9.37
C PRO A 210 -23.59 -24.57 9.09
N TYR A 211 -24.80 -24.64 8.56
CA TYR A 211 -25.53 -25.87 8.29
C TYR A 211 -25.57 -26.20 6.79
N GLU A 212 -24.47 -25.93 6.07
CA GLU A 212 -24.42 -26.16 4.63
C GLU A 212 -24.56 -27.64 4.25
N SER A 213 -25.43 -27.91 3.28
CA SER A 213 -25.48 -29.23 2.62
C SER A 213 -24.33 -29.39 1.63
N VAL A 214 -24.00 -30.64 1.27
CA VAL A 214 -22.94 -30.93 0.27
C VAL A 214 -23.17 -30.22 -1.07
N LYS A 215 -24.43 -30.11 -1.51
CA LYS A 215 -24.79 -29.41 -2.75
C LYS A 215 -24.57 -27.90 -2.62
N GLN A 216 -25.03 -27.31 -1.51
CA GLN A 216 -24.83 -25.89 -1.24
C GLN A 216 -23.33 -25.54 -1.17
N ARG A 217 -22.52 -26.38 -0.53
CA ARG A 217 -21.06 -26.22 -0.50
C ARG A 217 -20.43 -26.21 -1.89
N GLN A 218 -20.82 -27.17 -2.74
CA GLN A 218 -20.33 -27.24 -4.13
C GLN A 218 -20.71 -25.98 -4.92
N GLU A 219 -21.96 -25.52 -4.79
CA GLU A 219 -22.42 -24.30 -5.46
C GLU A 219 -21.76 -23.03 -4.91
N ALA A 220 -21.56 -22.95 -3.59
CA ALA A 220 -20.88 -21.83 -2.94
C ALA A 220 -19.41 -21.75 -3.34
N GLU A 221 -18.71 -22.89 -3.43
CA GLU A 221 -17.34 -22.96 -3.94
C GLU A 221 -17.27 -22.46 -5.39
N VAL A 222 -18.17 -22.92 -6.26
CA VAL A 222 -18.24 -22.45 -7.65
C VAL A 222 -18.53 -20.94 -7.70
N LYS A 223 -19.48 -20.44 -6.92
CA LYS A 223 -19.82 -19.01 -6.85
C LYS A 223 -18.62 -18.18 -6.36
N SER A 224 -17.97 -18.58 -5.27
CA SER A 224 -16.82 -17.88 -4.71
C SER A 224 -15.62 -17.83 -5.66
N LEU A 225 -15.42 -18.88 -6.48
CA LEU A 225 -14.40 -18.88 -7.53
C LEU A 225 -14.75 -17.96 -8.69
N LEU A 226 -16.03 -17.92 -9.10
CA LEU A 226 -16.50 -17.05 -10.18
C LEU A 226 -16.45 -15.57 -9.79
N THR A 227 -16.80 -15.24 -8.54
CA THR A 227 -16.82 -13.87 -8.02
C THR A 227 -15.54 -13.50 -7.27
N LYS A 228 -14.47 -14.29 -7.39
CA LYS A 228 -13.20 -14.05 -6.71
C LYS A 228 -12.63 -12.68 -7.09
N LEU A 229 -12.40 -11.85 -6.05
CA LEU A 229 -11.81 -10.54 -6.21
C LEU A 229 -10.40 -10.63 -6.78
N GLN A 230 -10.09 -9.70 -7.69
CA GLN A 230 -8.73 -9.55 -8.22
C GLN A 230 -7.87 -8.80 -7.19
N PRO A 231 -6.55 -9.07 -7.14
CA PRO A 231 -5.66 -8.40 -6.19
C PRO A 231 -5.64 -6.87 -6.34
N GLU A 232 -5.82 -6.37 -7.58
CA GLU A 232 -5.91 -4.92 -7.87
C GLU A 232 -7.16 -4.24 -7.27
N MET A 233 -8.15 -5.04 -6.84
CA MET A 233 -9.37 -4.53 -6.22
C MET A 233 -9.21 -4.34 -4.70
N ILE A 234 -8.06 -4.67 -4.12
CA ILE A 234 -7.80 -4.52 -2.69
C ILE A 234 -7.31 -3.09 -2.44
N SER A 235 -8.12 -2.29 -1.74
CA SER A 235 -7.77 -0.95 -1.32
C SER A 235 -8.31 -0.66 0.09
N LEU A 236 -7.82 0.39 0.74
CA LEU A 236 -8.25 0.75 2.11
C LEU A 236 -9.77 1.04 2.20
N ASN A 237 -10.34 1.64 1.16
CA ASN A 237 -11.78 1.88 1.07
C ASN A 237 -12.37 0.88 0.06
N PRO A 238 -13.24 -0.05 0.46
CA PRO A 238 -13.79 -1.07 -0.44
C PRO A 238 -14.69 -0.47 -1.54
N ASP A 239 -15.36 0.65 -1.23
CA ASP A 239 -16.35 1.30 -2.13
C ASP A 239 -15.71 2.18 -3.22
N PHE A 240 -14.41 2.05 -3.47
CA PHE A 240 -13.72 2.90 -4.45
C PHE A 240 -14.09 2.55 -5.91
N VAL A 241 -14.54 1.32 -6.16
CA VAL A 241 -14.93 0.85 -7.50
C VAL A 241 -16.18 1.59 -7.95
N GLY A 242 -16.05 2.42 -9.00
CA GLY A 242 -17.12 3.27 -9.52
C GLY A 242 -16.98 4.75 -9.17
N THR A 243 -16.00 5.12 -8.33
CA THR A 243 -15.66 6.53 -8.11
C THR A 243 -15.00 7.16 -9.34
N LEU A 244 -15.22 8.46 -9.52
CA LEU A 244 -14.60 9.21 -10.62
C LEU A 244 -13.16 9.58 -10.27
N ASP A 245 -12.23 9.28 -11.17
CA ASP A 245 -10.90 9.84 -11.09
C ASP A 245 -10.94 11.35 -11.40
N LEU A 246 -10.67 12.14 -10.35
CA LEU A 246 -10.70 13.60 -10.40
C LEU A 246 -9.67 14.18 -11.37
N VAL A 247 -8.57 13.49 -11.64
CA VAL A 247 -7.52 13.99 -12.55
C VAL A 247 -7.99 13.85 -13.99
N SER A 248 -8.38 12.65 -14.40
CA SER A 248 -8.90 12.44 -15.75
C SER A 248 -10.19 13.22 -16.02
N ASP A 249 -11.08 13.37 -15.03
CA ASP A 249 -12.27 14.19 -15.18
C ASP A 249 -11.93 15.68 -15.37
N LYS A 250 -10.94 16.22 -14.65
CA LYS A 250 -10.44 17.59 -14.89
C LYS A 250 -9.92 17.76 -16.31
N ILE A 251 -9.10 16.83 -16.79
CA ILE A 251 -8.55 16.85 -18.16
C ILE A 251 -9.70 16.84 -19.17
N LYS A 252 -10.65 15.90 -19.02
CA LYS A 252 -11.81 15.79 -19.92
C LYS A 252 -12.73 17.00 -19.87
N ARG A 253 -12.83 17.69 -18.74
CA ARG A 253 -13.60 18.95 -18.64
C ARG A 253 -12.86 20.09 -19.34
N GLU A 254 -11.56 20.20 -19.13
CA GLU A 254 -10.72 21.22 -19.81
C GLU A 254 -10.70 21.02 -21.32
N GLU A 255 -10.67 19.79 -21.82
CA GLU A 255 -10.78 19.49 -23.26
C GLU A 255 -12.17 19.82 -23.83
N ARG A 256 -13.23 19.64 -23.04
CA ARG A 256 -14.60 20.01 -23.43
C ARG A 256 -14.80 21.53 -23.44
N ASP A 257 -14.15 22.24 -22.52
CA ASP A 257 -14.24 23.68 -22.36
C ASP A 257 -13.25 24.40 -23.30
N LEU A 258 -13.42 24.25 -24.62
CA LEU A 258 -12.55 24.85 -25.65
C LEU A 258 -12.53 26.39 -25.63
N ASP A 259 -13.57 27.03 -25.08
CA ASP A 259 -13.68 28.49 -24.96
C ASP A 259 -12.94 29.07 -23.75
N LYS A 260 -12.39 28.21 -22.89
CA LYS A 260 -11.69 28.65 -21.69
C LYS A 260 -10.36 29.31 -22.07
N LYS A 261 -10.23 30.61 -21.78
CA LYS A 261 -8.97 31.33 -21.97
C LYS A 261 -7.86 30.66 -21.16
N ASN A 262 -6.80 30.23 -21.84
CA ASN A 262 -5.60 29.71 -21.20
C ASN A 262 -4.94 30.82 -20.38
N GLU A 263 -5.16 30.82 -19.07
CA GLU A 263 -4.45 31.72 -18.18
C GLU A 263 -2.98 31.31 -18.07
N ASP A 264 -2.08 32.26 -18.33
CA ASP A 264 -0.64 32.01 -18.24
C ASP A 264 -0.28 31.71 -16.76
N PRO A 265 0.22 30.49 -16.44
CA PRO A 265 0.51 30.10 -15.06
C PRO A 265 1.55 31.00 -14.38
N ILE A 266 2.34 31.72 -15.19
CA ILE A 266 3.37 32.67 -14.76
C ILE A 266 2.76 33.98 -14.27
N GLU A 267 1.68 34.44 -14.88
CA GLU A 267 1.00 35.66 -14.45
C GLU A 267 0.29 35.44 -13.11
N ARG A 268 -0.30 34.26 -12.89
CA ARG A 268 -0.82 33.86 -11.57
C ARG A 268 0.27 33.84 -10.49
N LEU A 269 1.52 33.56 -10.86
CA LEU A 269 2.68 33.57 -9.95
C LEU A 269 3.16 34.99 -9.59
N LYS A 270 2.75 36.02 -10.34
CA LYS A 270 3.17 37.43 -10.14
C LYS A 270 2.79 37.95 -8.75
N ASN A 271 1.59 37.62 -8.29
CA ASN A 271 1.01 38.21 -7.07
C ASN A 271 1.14 37.31 -5.82
N ARG A 272 1.76 36.12 -5.94
CA ARG A 272 1.78 35.13 -4.86
C ARG A 272 3.07 35.18 -4.03
N GLY A 273 2.93 35.67 -2.80
CA GLY A 273 4.01 35.75 -1.80
C GLY A 273 4.95 36.95 -2.00
N ARG A 274 5.67 37.34 -0.94
CA ARG A 274 6.63 38.46 -0.94
C ARG A 274 8.05 37.98 -0.59
N GLY A 275 9.06 38.75 -1.02
CA GLY A 275 10.46 38.56 -0.61
C GLY A 275 11.12 37.26 -1.12
N ARG A 276 11.89 36.59 -0.25
CA ARG A 276 12.66 35.36 -0.59
C ARG A 276 11.77 34.16 -0.95
N ASN A 277 10.54 34.12 -0.41
CA ASN A 277 9.55 33.06 -0.65
C ASN A 277 8.53 33.42 -1.74
N SER A 278 8.76 34.48 -2.52
CA SER A 278 7.92 34.81 -3.68
C SER A 278 7.86 33.62 -4.65
N ALA A 279 6.64 33.30 -5.13
CA ALA A 279 6.40 32.11 -5.92
C ALA A 279 7.18 32.14 -7.25
N LEU A 280 7.35 33.33 -7.82
CA LEU A 280 8.12 33.60 -9.04
C LEU A 280 9.64 33.35 -8.84
N ARG A 281 10.19 33.68 -7.66
CA ARG A 281 11.59 33.35 -7.30
C ARG A 281 11.77 31.87 -6.99
N ARG A 282 10.77 31.20 -6.41
CA ARG A 282 10.77 29.75 -6.15
C ARG A 282 10.71 28.96 -7.46
N TYR A 283 9.90 29.41 -8.42
CA TYR A 283 9.81 28.86 -9.77
C TYR A 283 11.17 28.93 -10.49
N LEU A 284 11.77 30.13 -10.54
CA LEU A 284 13.09 30.32 -11.17
C LEU A 284 14.20 29.51 -10.48
N ARG A 285 14.14 29.30 -9.17
CA ARG A 285 15.13 28.48 -8.45
C ARG A 285 14.98 26.98 -8.78
N LYS A 286 13.73 26.47 -8.84
CA LYS A 286 13.45 25.06 -9.16
C LYS A 286 13.71 24.74 -10.63
N ARG A 287 13.46 25.69 -11.54
CA ARG A 287 13.70 25.54 -13.00
C ARG A 287 15.13 25.90 -13.41
N GLY A 288 15.80 26.79 -12.68
CA GLY A 288 17.12 27.30 -13.01
C GLY A 288 18.27 26.30 -12.82
N SER A 289 18.05 25.17 -12.15
CA SER A 289 19.01 24.06 -12.10
C SER A 289 19.08 23.26 -13.40
N LYS A 290 18.07 23.40 -14.28
CA LYS A 290 18.08 22.82 -15.61
C LYS A 290 18.54 23.90 -16.59
N ASN A 291 19.59 23.63 -17.36
CA ASN A 291 20.13 24.55 -18.38
C ASN A 291 19.23 24.68 -19.62
N VAL A 292 17.95 24.33 -19.50
CA VAL A 292 16.95 24.47 -20.55
C VAL A 292 16.31 25.86 -20.45
N ILE A 293 16.33 26.61 -21.55
CA ILE A 293 15.75 27.95 -21.64
C ILE A 293 14.39 27.84 -22.32
N ASP A 294 13.33 27.78 -21.52
CA ASP A 294 11.94 27.78 -21.98
C ASP A 294 11.42 29.22 -22.13
N GLU A 295 10.48 29.47 -23.06
CA GLU A 295 9.78 30.77 -23.15
C GLU A 295 9.13 31.19 -21.83
N LYS A 296 8.60 30.20 -21.10
CA LYS A 296 8.03 30.36 -19.77
C LYS A 296 9.05 30.86 -18.73
N ARG A 297 10.33 30.47 -18.88
CA ARG A 297 11.40 30.96 -18.01
C ARG A 297 11.74 32.41 -18.33
N VAL A 298 11.85 32.75 -19.61
CA VAL A 298 12.12 34.13 -20.06
C VAL A 298 11.02 35.07 -19.57
N LYS A 299 9.74 34.71 -19.76
CA LYS A 299 8.59 35.45 -19.22
C LYS A 299 8.64 35.61 -17.68
N ALA A 300 9.06 34.59 -16.95
CA ALA A 300 9.23 34.68 -15.51
C ALA A 300 10.40 35.62 -15.12
N GLU A 301 11.52 35.59 -15.85
CA GLU A 301 12.65 36.49 -15.60
C GLU A 301 12.31 37.96 -15.91
N THR A 302 11.56 38.23 -16.98
CA THR A 302 11.10 39.59 -17.32
C THR A 302 10.16 40.14 -16.24
N LEU A 303 9.16 39.37 -15.82
CA LEU A 303 8.24 39.75 -14.74
C LEU A 303 8.97 40.02 -13.41
N ARG A 304 10.04 39.27 -13.12
CA ARG A 304 10.88 39.54 -11.94
C ARG A 304 11.63 40.84 -12.08
N ARG A 305 12.15 41.14 -13.27
CA ARG A 305 12.88 42.37 -13.57
C ARG A 305 11.96 43.58 -13.41
N GLU A 306 10.71 43.48 -13.88
CA GLU A 306 9.67 44.48 -13.67
C GLU A 306 9.32 44.68 -12.19
N GLN A 307 9.24 43.60 -11.39
CA GLN A 307 9.00 43.74 -9.95
C GLN A 307 10.15 44.47 -9.26
N LYS A 308 11.40 44.15 -9.62
CA LYS A 308 12.57 44.84 -9.07
C LYS A 308 12.58 46.31 -9.45
N SER A 309 12.26 46.65 -10.71
CA SER A 309 12.21 48.06 -11.15
C SER A 309 11.09 48.83 -10.46
N ARG A 310 9.90 48.24 -10.29
CA ARG A 310 8.79 48.87 -9.54
C ARG A 310 9.15 49.10 -8.07
N VAL A 311 9.79 48.14 -7.42
CA VAL A 311 10.25 48.29 -6.04
C VAL A 311 11.33 49.38 -5.95
N GLN A 312 12.29 49.41 -6.87
CA GLN A 312 13.30 50.48 -6.92
C GLN A 312 12.69 51.86 -7.20
N GLY A 313 11.66 51.95 -8.06
CA GLY A 313 10.94 53.19 -8.34
C GLY A 313 10.20 53.72 -7.10
N LYS A 314 9.52 52.85 -6.37
CA LYS A 314 8.88 53.21 -5.09
C LYS A 314 9.90 53.67 -4.04
N ILE A 315 11.01 52.96 -3.91
CA ILE A 315 12.10 53.35 -3.00
C ILE A 315 12.69 54.71 -3.40
N ARG A 316 12.74 55.06 -4.70
CA ARG A 316 13.20 56.37 -5.17
C ARG A 316 12.19 57.47 -4.82
N GLN A 317 10.91 57.26 -5.08
CA GLN A 317 9.84 58.21 -4.74
C GLN A 317 9.77 58.47 -3.23
N GLU A 318 9.81 57.41 -2.41
CA GLU A 318 9.84 57.55 -0.94
C GLU A 318 11.08 58.32 -0.46
N ARG A 319 12.23 58.17 -1.13
CA ARG A 319 13.44 58.95 -0.81
C ARG A 319 13.34 60.42 -1.21
N GLU A 320 12.66 60.73 -2.31
CA GLU A 320 12.42 62.11 -2.76
C GLU A 320 11.41 62.81 -1.84
N GLU A 321 10.36 62.12 -1.41
CA GLU A 321 9.35 62.63 -0.46
C GLU A 321 9.90 62.88 0.95
N LEU A 322 10.79 62.01 1.44
CA LEU A 322 11.36 62.10 2.79
C LEU A 322 12.54 63.10 2.90
N GLY A 323 13.06 63.61 1.77
CA GLY A 323 14.17 64.56 1.74
C GLY A 323 15.52 63.99 2.24
N PRO A 324 16.62 64.77 2.15
CA PRO A 324 17.98 64.27 2.34
C PRO A 324 18.26 63.68 3.73
N ALA A 325 17.59 64.20 4.77
CA ALA A 325 17.82 63.80 6.15
C ALA A 325 17.13 62.46 6.54
N LEU A 326 15.93 62.18 6.01
CA LEU A 326 15.16 60.98 6.33
C LEU A 326 15.28 59.87 5.26
N ALA A 327 15.74 60.19 4.05
CA ALA A 327 15.94 59.22 2.95
C ALA A 327 16.86 58.03 3.30
N ARG A 328 17.79 58.22 4.25
CA ARG A 328 18.71 57.18 4.75
C ARG A 328 18.03 56.10 5.59
N PHE A 329 16.82 56.34 6.10
CA PHE A 329 16.05 55.39 6.88
C PHE A 329 15.06 54.55 6.04
N VAL A 330 14.93 54.81 4.74
CA VAL A 330 14.10 54.01 3.83
C VAL A 330 14.66 52.59 3.75
N LYS A 331 13.88 51.63 4.25
CA LYS A 331 14.26 50.22 4.35
C LYS A 331 14.36 49.58 2.95
N LYS A 332 15.49 48.95 2.66
CA LYS A 332 15.79 48.26 1.38
C LYS A 332 14.95 47.01 1.15
#